data_AF-A0A3D4W0X8-F1
#
_entry.id   AF-A0A3D4W0X8-F1
#
_cell.length_a   1.000
_cell.length_b   1.000
_cell.length_c   1.000
_cell.angle_alpha   90.00
_cell.angle_beta   90.00
_cell.angle_gamma   90.00
#
_symmetry.space_group_name_H-M   'P 1'
#
loop_
_entity.id
_entity.type
_entity.pdbx_description
1 polymer ?
#
loop_
_entity_poly.entity_id
_entity_poly.type
_entity_poly.pdbx_seq_one_letter_code
_entity_poly.pdbx_strand_id
1 'polypeptide(L)'
;ENMDMAPFAMMKGRYGYRMGSPMGKSELVDTMVNDALWDATGFNKHMGMTAENVCTNETFQKKYGYSPITREMLDEFSYNSQVKADKAIKDGAFKDEIVPVVIKGKKGDTVFDTDEGPRLTPVEKLATLKPAFTKDGIVTAGNSSAINDGAAALVIMSEEKAKELGVEPLATWVAGALAGVEPEVMGLGPIAATKKVMAKTGLTVADMDLIEANEAFAAQSVAVSQALNFDMSKVNVNGGAIALG
;
A
#
# COMPACT_ATOMS: atom_id res chain seq x y z
N GLU A 1 -4.58 4.71 -11.12
CA GLU A 1 -3.54 3.87 -11.72
C GLU A 1 -4.19 2.74 -12.49
N ASN A 2 -3.55 2.28 -13.56
CA ASN A 2 -3.88 0.98 -14.17
C ASN A 2 -2.56 0.23 -14.38
N MET A 3 -2.25 -0.65 -13.44
CA MET A 3 -1.00 -1.42 -13.42
C MET A 3 -1.04 -2.58 -14.41
N ASP A 4 -2.22 -3.15 -14.68
CA ASP A 4 -2.39 -4.22 -15.67
C ASP A 4 -2.03 -3.77 -17.10
N MET A 5 -2.17 -2.48 -17.39
CA MET A 5 -1.86 -1.88 -18.70
C MET A 5 -0.43 -1.32 -18.79
N ALA A 6 0.43 -1.57 -17.79
CA ALA A 6 1.82 -1.14 -17.84
C ALA A 6 2.56 -1.79 -19.03
N PRO A 7 3.23 -1.02 -19.89
CA PRO A 7 3.92 -1.57 -21.04
C PRO A 7 5.27 -2.23 -20.69
N PHE A 8 5.85 -2.88 -21.70
CA PHE A 8 7.29 -3.16 -21.68
C PHE A 8 8.05 -2.08 -22.45
N ALA A 9 9.25 -1.73 -21.99
CA ALA A 9 10.13 -0.74 -22.59
C ALA A 9 11.41 -1.36 -23.17
N MET A 10 11.90 -0.75 -24.26
CA MET A 10 13.23 -1.00 -24.82
C MET A 10 14.11 0.23 -24.64
N MET A 11 14.97 0.21 -23.63
CA MET A 11 15.78 1.38 -23.23
C MET A 11 16.67 1.94 -24.34
N LYS A 12 17.12 1.12 -25.29
CA LYS A 12 17.92 1.55 -26.44
C LYS A 12 17.20 1.43 -27.78
N GLY A 13 15.87 1.26 -27.76
CA GLY A 13 15.06 1.06 -28.98
C GLY A 13 15.19 2.18 -30.02
N ARG A 14 15.52 3.41 -29.58
CA ARG A 14 15.68 4.56 -30.49
C ARG A 14 16.92 4.49 -31.38
N TYR A 15 18.05 4.07 -30.84
CA TYR A 15 19.36 4.12 -31.54
C TYR A 15 19.98 2.73 -31.78
N GLY A 16 19.32 1.67 -31.32
CA GLY A 16 19.72 0.29 -31.52
C GLY A 16 20.72 -0.22 -30.48
N TYR A 17 20.76 -1.55 -30.34
CA TYR A 17 21.63 -2.27 -29.39
C TYR A 17 22.96 -2.73 -30.02
N ARG A 18 23.28 -2.24 -31.23
CA ARG A 18 24.43 -2.62 -32.06
C ARG A 18 24.44 -4.10 -32.48
N MET A 19 24.90 -5.02 -31.63
CA MET A 19 25.03 -6.46 -31.92
C MET A 19 25.07 -7.25 -30.60
N GLY A 20 24.51 -8.48 -30.60
CA GLY A 20 24.07 -9.25 -29.41
C GLY A 20 25.07 -9.55 -28.29
N SER A 21 24.61 -10.37 -27.33
CA SER A 21 25.32 -10.73 -26.09
C SER A 21 26.77 -11.17 -26.33
N PRO A 22 27.76 -10.71 -25.55
CA PRO A 22 27.65 -10.01 -24.24
C PRO A 22 27.73 -8.47 -24.33
N MET A 23 27.93 -7.88 -25.51
CA MET A 23 28.08 -6.42 -25.68
C MET A 23 26.75 -5.68 -25.86
N GLY A 24 25.72 -6.39 -26.33
CA GLY A 24 24.35 -5.86 -26.51
C GLY A 24 23.32 -6.77 -25.86
N LYS A 25 23.20 -6.74 -24.53
CA LYS A 25 22.00 -7.28 -23.86
C LYS A 25 20.81 -6.39 -24.22
N SER A 26 19.91 -6.94 -25.04
CA SER A 26 18.61 -6.36 -25.33
C SER A 26 17.60 -6.99 -24.38
N GLU A 27 17.30 -6.29 -23.30
CA GLU A 27 16.29 -6.69 -22.32
C GLU A 27 15.02 -5.86 -22.56
N LEU A 28 13.87 -6.53 -22.53
CA LEU A 28 12.57 -5.87 -22.39
C LEU A 28 12.38 -5.58 -20.92
N VAL A 29 12.19 -4.30 -20.59
CA VAL A 29 12.03 -3.82 -19.21
C VAL A 29 10.55 -3.75 -18.90
N ASP A 30 10.12 -4.47 -17.87
CA ASP A 30 8.79 -4.32 -17.29
C ASP A 30 8.71 -2.96 -16.59
N THR A 31 7.89 -2.03 -17.10
CA THR A 31 7.80 -0.69 -16.52
C THR A 31 7.03 -0.66 -15.21
N MET A 32 6.11 -1.60 -14.97
CA MET A 32 5.40 -1.69 -13.68
C MET A 32 6.42 -1.91 -12.56
N VAL A 33 7.31 -2.88 -12.77
CA VAL A 33 8.34 -3.18 -11.77
C VAL A 33 9.41 -2.10 -11.75
N ASN A 34 9.98 -1.74 -12.91
CA ASN A 34 11.11 -0.82 -12.98
C ASN A 34 10.78 0.59 -12.47
N ASP A 35 9.61 1.12 -12.79
CA ASP A 35 9.28 2.52 -12.53
C ASP A 35 8.59 2.72 -11.17
N ALA A 36 7.92 1.69 -10.62
CA ALA A 36 7.11 1.82 -9.40
C ALA A 36 7.50 0.87 -8.26
N LEU A 37 8.04 -0.32 -8.54
CA LEU A 37 8.27 -1.36 -7.53
C LEU A 37 9.75 -1.69 -7.32
N TRP A 38 10.65 -0.97 -7.97
CA TRP A 38 12.09 -1.14 -7.86
C TRP A 38 12.73 0.13 -7.29
N ASP A 39 13.57 -0.03 -6.27
CA ASP A 39 14.28 1.11 -5.70
C ASP A 39 15.28 1.65 -6.73
N ALA A 40 15.14 2.93 -7.08
CA ALA A 40 16.03 3.59 -8.04
C ALA A 40 17.32 4.13 -7.39
N THR A 41 17.48 3.98 -6.08
CA THR A 41 18.62 4.53 -5.32
C THR A 41 19.73 3.48 -5.17
N GLY A 42 20.63 3.69 -4.20
CA GLY A 42 21.71 2.77 -3.92
C GLY A 42 21.25 1.39 -3.41
N PHE A 43 19.99 1.23 -2.97
CA PHE A 43 19.48 -0.06 -2.52
C PHE A 43 19.17 -1.01 -3.70
N ASN A 44 18.63 -0.47 -4.81
CA ASN A 44 18.52 -1.13 -6.11
C ASN A 44 17.92 -2.55 -6.06
N LYS A 45 16.78 -2.69 -5.39
CA LYS A 45 16.04 -3.95 -5.19
C LYS A 45 14.53 -3.69 -5.23
N HIS A 46 13.76 -4.76 -5.42
CA HIS A 46 12.30 -4.72 -5.33
C HIS A 46 11.82 -4.19 -3.96
N MET A 47 10.68 -3.48 -3.92
CA MET A 47 10.08 -2.94 -2.69
C MET A 47 9.89 -4.01 -1.60
N GLY A 48 9.58 -5.24 -1.99
CA GLY A 48 9.47 -6.39 -1.08
C GLY A 48 10.74 -6.67 -0.26
N MET A 49 11.92 -6.35 -0.79
CA MET A 49 13.17 -6.44 -0.02
C MET A 49 13.28 -5.37 1.06
N THR A 50 12.62 -4.22 0.90
CA THR A 50 12.52 -3.22 1.98
C THR A 50 11.63 -3.73 3.11
N ALA A 51 10.57 -4.46 2.78
CA ALA A 51 9.69 -5.10 3.78
C ALA A 51 10.43 -6.20 4.55
N GLU A 52 11.24 -7.02 3.87
CA GLU A 52 12.11 -8.00 4.54
C GLU A 52 13.11 -7.30 5.49
N ASN A 53 13.72 -6.19 5.06
CA ASN A 53 14.62 -5.40 5.91
C ASN A 53 13.93 -4.85 7.16
N VAL A 54 12.67 -4.39 7.06
CA VAL A 54 11.87 -3.97 8.22
C VAL A 54 11.73 -5.12 9.22
N CYS A 55 11.52 -6.35 8.74
CA CYS A 55 11.41 -7.52 9.61
C CYS A 55 12.73 -7.89 10.30
N THR A 56 13.87 -7.83 9.60
CA THR A 56 15.11 -8.47 10.05
C THR A 56 16.20 -7.52 10.55
N ASN A 57 16.13 -6.21 10.26
CA ASN A 57 17.22 -5.29 10.56
C ASN A 57 17.04 -4.60 11.93
N GLU A 58 17.79 -5.09 12.93
CA GLU A 58 17.76 -4.56 14.29
C GLU A 58 18.15 -3.07 14.41
N THR A 59 19.01 -2.56 13.52
CA THR A 59 19.41 -1.15 13.55
C THR A 59 18.22 -0.26 13.25
N PHE A 60 17.40 -0.64 12.26
CA PHE A 60 16.18 0.10 11.94
C PHE A 60 15.09 -0.10 13.00
N GLN A 61 14.93 -1.30 13.55
CA GLN A 61 14.04 -1.55 14.69
C GLN A 61 14.32 -0.62 15.87
N LYS A 62 15.58 -0.53 16.29
CA LYS A 62 16.02 0.36 17.39
C LYS A 62 15.84 1.84 17.03
N LYS A 63 16.20 2.24 15.81
CA LYS A 63 16.10 3.63 15.35
C LYS A 63 14.65 4.13 15.34
N TYR A 64 13.71 3.31 14.87
CA TYR A 64 12.32 3.69 14.69
C TYR A 64 11.41 3.28 15.85
N GLY A 65 11.89 2.41 16.74
CA GLY A 65 11.22 2.08 18.00
C GLY A 65 10.13 1.01 17.86
N TYR A 66 10.40 -0.08 17.14
CA TYR A 66 9.50 -1.24 17.03
C TYR A 66 10.22 -2.55 17.34
N SER A 67 9.45 -3.58 17.66
CA SER A 67 9.96 -4.90 18.05
C SER A 67 10.21 -5.80 16.83
N PRO A 68 11.00 -6.88 16.97
CA PRO A 68 11.16 -7.87 15.91
C PRO A 68 9.80 -8.39 15.40
N ILE A 69 9.69 -8.55 14.09
CA ILE A 69 8.44 -8.95 13.42
C ILE A 69 8.58 -10.40 12.96
N THR A 70 7.61 -11.23 13.33
CA THR A 70 7.59 -12.64 12.94
C THR A 70 6.62 -12.89 11.79
N ARG A 71 6.75 -14.06 11.15
CA ARG A 71 5.85 -14.48 10.06
C ARG A 71 4.41 -14.56 10.53
N GLU A 72 4.17 -15.06 11.73
CA GLU A 72 2.85 -15.22 12.32
C GLU A 72 2.16 -13.86 12.50
N MET A 73 2.90 -12.83 12.91
CA MET A 73 2.38 -11.47 13.01
C MET A 73 1.95 -10.91 11.65
N LEU A 74 2.72 -11.18 10.59
CA LEU A 74 2.37 -10.74 9.24
C LEU A 74 1.09 -11.41 8.75
N ASP A 75 1.00 -12.73 8.92
CA ASP A 75 -0.13 -13.51 8.45
C ASP A 75 -1.42 -13.22 9.26
N GLU A 76 -1.30 -13.01 10.57
CA GLU A 76 -2.42 -12.58 11.44
C GLU A 76 -2.93 -11.19 11.06
N PHE A 77 -2.02 -10.23 10.84
CA PHE A 77 -2.39 -8.89 10.38
C PHE A 77 -3.16 -8.96 9.05
N SER A 78 -2.64 -9.74 8.12
CA SER A 78 -3.20 -9.90 6.77
C SER A 78 -4.57 -10.57 6.79
N TYR A 79 -4.74 -11.61 7.61
CA TYR A 79 -6.03 -12.24 7.83
C TYR A 79 -7.06 -11.26 8.41
N ASN A 80 -6.68 -10.46 9.40
CA ASN A 80 -7.58 -9.47 9.98
C ASN A 80 -7.98 -8.40 8.96
N SER A 81 -7.09 -7.99 8.06
CA SER A 81 -7.43 -7.10 6.93
C SER A 81 -8.48 -7.73 6.02
N GLN A 82 -8.30 -9.01 5.64
CA GLN A 82 -9.26 -9.77 4.82
C GLN A 82 -10.63 -9.93 5.50
N VAL A 83 -10.66 -10.23 6.80
CA VAL A 83 -11.91 -10.34 7.57
C VAL A 83 -12.66 -9.02 7.61
N LYS A 84 -11.97 -7.90 7.86
CA LYS A 84 -12.58 -6.57 7.90
C LYS A 84 -13.13 -6.17 6.54
N ALA A 85 -12.38 -6.40 5.46
CA ALA A 85 -12.81 -6.11 4.09
C ALA A 85 -14.03 -6.94 3.67
N ASP A 86 -14.02 -8.25 3.91
CA ASP A 86 -15.14 -9.14 3.60
C ASP A 86 -16.42 -8.69 4.32
N LYS A 87 -16.31 -8.32 5.60
CA LYS A 87 -17.42 -7.77 6.38
C LYS A 87 -17.90 -6.42 5.82
N ALA A 88 -16.99 -5.49 5.55
CA ALA A 88 -17.32 -4.15 5.07
C ALA A 88 -18.05 -4.18 3.71
N ILE A 89 -17.61 -5.05 2.78
CA ILE A 89 -18.28 -5.26 1.50
C ILE A 89 -19.69 -5.81 1.71
N LYS A 90 -19.84 -6.85 2.54
CA LYS A 90 -21.16 -7.48 2.81
C LYS A 90 -22.15 -6.55 3.48
N ASP A 91 -21.66 -5.69 4.38
CA ASP A 91 -22.48 -4.70 5.08
C ASP A 91 -22.76 -3.46 4.23
N GLY A 92 -22.14 -3.34 3.05
CA GLY A 92 -22.35 -2.23 2.12
C GLY A 92 -21.60 -0.96 2.50
N ALA A 93 -20.55 -1.04 3.32
CA ALA A 93 -19.80 0.12 3.80
C ALA A 93 -19.20 0.96 2.65
N PHE A 94 -18.83 0.33 1.54
CA PHE A 94 -18.22 0.99 0.38
C PHE A 94 -19.24 1.54 -0.64
N LYS A 95 -20.55 1.34 -0.43
CA LYS A 95 -21.57 1.69 -1.43
C LYS A 95 -21.67 3.19 -1.70
N ASP A 96 -21.35 4.03 -0.71
CA ASP A 96 -21.42 5.48 -0.86
C ASP A 96 -20.17 6.07 -1.53
N GLU A 97 -19.03 5.37 -1.48
CA GLU A 97 -17.75 5.84 -2.04
C GLU A 97 -17.40 5.24 -3.41
N ILE A 98 -17.97 4.09 -3.77
CA ILE A 98 -17.74 3.46 -5.09
C ILE A 98 -18.68 4.03 -6.15
N VAL A 99 -18.10 4.63 -7.18
CA VAL A 99 -18.80 4.98 -8.42
C VAL A 99 -18.70 3.82 -9.41
N PRO A 100 -19.82 3.24 -9.90
CA PRO A 100 -19.78 2.10 -10.82
C PRO A 100 -19.08 2.42 -12.15
N VAL A 101 -18.23 1.49 -12.60
CA VAL A 101 -17.58 1.53 -13.92
C VAL A 101 -18.36 0.65 -14.90
N VAL A 102 -18.85 1.24 -15.98
CA VAL A 102 -19.58 0.50 -17.04
C VAL A 102 -18.61 0.10 -18.14
N ILE A 103 -18.32 -1.19 -18.23
CA ILE A 103 -17.44 -1.79 -19.24
C ILE A 103 -18.28 -2.17 -20.45
N LYS A 104 -18.09 -1.42 -21.56
CA LYS A 104 -18.80 -1.65 -22.81
C LYS A 104 -18.29 -2.91 -23.51
N GLY A 105 -19.15 -3.92 -23.64
CA GLY A 105 -18.83 -5.20 -24.27
C GLY A 105 -19.60 -5.44 -25.57
N LYS A 106 -19.07 -6.31 -26.44
CA LYS A 106 -19.75 -6.70 -27.70
C LYS A 106 -21.08 -7.44 -27.49
N LYS A 107 -21.27 -8.08 -26.33
CA LYS A 107 -22.46 -8.87 -25.98
C LYS A 107 -23.37 -8.17 -24.95
N GLY A 108 -23.11 -6.89 -24.68
CA GLY A 108 -23.74 -6.14 -23.60
C GLY A 108 -22.70 -5.51 -22.67
N ASP A 109 -23.18 -4.65 -21.78
CA ASP A 109 -22.35 -3.94 -20.82
C ASP A 109 -22.21 -4.73 -19.52
N THR A 110 -21.04 -4.67 -18.91
CA THR A 110 -20.79 -5.19 -17.55
C THR A 110 -20.62 -3.99 -16.62
N VAL A 111 -21.28 -4.03 -15.46
CA VAL A 111 -21.09 -3.03 -14.40
C VAL A 111 -20.12 -3.60 -13.37
N PHE A 112 -19.06 -2.85 -13.07
CA PHE A 112 -18.09 -3.15 -12.02
C PHE A 112 -18.25 -2.11 -10.90
N ASP A 113 -18.67 -2.56 -9.71
CA ASP A 113 -19.04 -1.69 -8.58
C ASP A 113 -18.69 -2.29 -7.21
N THR A 114 -17.81 -3.29 -7.19
CA THR A 114 -17.44 -4.04 -5.98
C THR A 114 -15.98 -4.46 -6.10
N ASP A 115 -15.20 -4.23 -5.04
CA ASP A 115 -13.80 -4.63 -4.99
C ASP A 115 -13.64 -6.14 -5.12
N GLU A 116 -12.80 -6.57 -6.06
CA GLU A 116 -12.57 -8.00 -6.36
C GLU A 116 -11.30 -8.57 -5.70
N GLY A 117 -10.53 -7.72 -5.02
CA GLY A 117 -9.30 -8.07 -4.32
C GLY A 117 -9.51 -9.02 -3.13
N PRO A 118 -10.50 -8.77 -2.24
CA PRO A 118 -10.63 -9.54 -1.00
C PRO A 118 -10.86 -11.04 -1.25
N ARG A 119 -10.07 -11.86 -0.57
CA ARG A 119 -10.03 -13.33 -0.68
C ARG A 119 -9.84 -13.94 0.70
N LEU A 120 -10.94 -14.10 1.42
CA LEU A 120 -10.91 -14.67 2.76
C LEU A 120 -10.31 -16.09 2.75
N THR A 121 -9.12 -16.21 3.32
CA THR A 121 -8.32 -17.43 3.36
C THR A 121 -7.99 -17.76 4.82
N PRO A 122 -8.15 -19.02 5.28
CA PRO A 122 -7.75 -19.39 6.64
C PRO A 122 -6.27 -19.09 6.92
N VAL A 123 -5.97 -18.62 8.12
CA VAL A 123 -4.59 -18.27 8.55
C VAL A 123 -3.62 -19.43 8.33
N GLU A 124 -4.06 -20.67 8.56
CA GLU A 124 -3.24 -21.87 8.40
C GLU A 124 -2.78 -22.04 6.94
N LYS A 125 -3.58 -21.61 5.97
CA LYS A 125 -3.18 -21.62 4.56
C LYS A 125 -2.20 -20.49 4.25
N LEU A 126 -2.35 -19.31 4.88
CA LEU A 126 -1.37 -18.21 4.73
C LEU A 126 0.02 -18.67 5.16
N ALA A 127 0.12 -19.42 6.26
CA ALA A 127 1.39 -19.96 6.76
C ALA A 127 2.11 -20.91 5.78
N THR A 128 1.37 -21.55 4.85
CA THR A 128 1.97 -22.44 3.83
C THR A 128 2.58 -21.70 2.64
N LEU A 129 2.31 -20.40 2.50
CA LEU A 129 2.80 -19.62 1.37
C LEU A 129 4.32 -19.47 1.44
N LYS A 130 4.96 -19.65 0.29
CA LYS A 130 6.40 -19.47 0.13
C LYS A 130 6.74 -17.96 0.17
N PRO A 131 7.92 -17.61 0.70
CA PRO A 131 8.45 -16.24 0.61
C PRO A 131 8.51 -15.76 -0.84
N ALA A 132 8.14 -14.50 -1.07
CA ALA A 132 8.00 -13.93 -2.41
C ALA A 132 9.29 -13.27 -2.93
N PHE A 133 10.14 -12.75 -2.03
CA PHE A 133 11.26 -11.86 -2.42
C PHE A 133 12.65 -12.42 -2.13
N THR A 134 12.79 -13.23 -1.08
CA THR A 134 14.06 -13.90 -0.75
C THR A 134 13.81 -15.28 -0.14
N LYS A 135 14.74 -16.21 -0.34
CA LYS A 135 14.55 -17.63 -0.01
C LYS A 135 14.21 -17.87 1.47
N ASP A 136 14.87 -17.15 2.36
CA ASP A 136 14.73 -17.27 3.81
C ASP A 136 13.89 -16.13 4.41
N GLY A 137 13.11 -15.45 3.57
CA GLY A 137 12.27 -14.32 3.94
C GLY A 137 10.97 -14.73 4.60
N ILE A 138 10.22 -13.76 5.10
CA ILE A 138 8.90 -13.98 5.71
C ILE A 138 7.76 -13.21 5.01
N VAL A 139 8.10 -12.36 4.04
CA VAL A 139 7.10 -11.65 3.22
C VAL A 139 6.62 -12.57 2.10
N THR A 140 5.30 -12.69 1.96
CA THR A 140 4.62 -13.57 1.01
C THR A 140 3.54 -12.82 0.25
N ALA A 141 3.04 -13.42 -0.83
CA ALA A 141 1.90 -12.87 -1.57
C ALA A 141 0.61 -12.76 -0.73
N GLY A 142 0.50 -13.49 0.39
CA GLY A 142 -0.65 -13.41 1.29
C GLY A 142 -0.53 -12.32 2.36
N ASN A 143 0.66 -11.71 2.51
CA ASN A 143 0.91 -10.65 3.48
C ASN A 143 1.52 -9.37 2.86
N SER A 144 1.32 -9.22 1.56
CA SER A 144 1.58 -8.03 0.75
C SER A 144 0.31 -7.63 0.01
N SER A 145 0.14 -6.34 -0.29
CA SER A 145 -0.91 -5.92 -1.23
C SER A 145 -0.65 -6.49 -2.63
N ALA A 146 -1.70 -6.51 -3.43
CA ALA A 146 -1.63 -6.97 -4.81
C ALA A 146 -1.23 -5.83 -5.76
N ILE A 147 -1.19 -6.17 -7.05
CA ILE A 147 -1.11 -5.23 -8.15
C ILE A 147 -2.56 -4.96 -8.57
N ASN A 148 -2.95 -3.68 -8.62
CA ASN A 148 -4.35 -3.30 -8.71
C ASN A 148 -4.58 -2.09 -9.63
N ASP A 149 -5.80 -2.01 -10.12
CA ASP A 149 -6.31 -0.93 -10.95
C ASP A 149 -7.39 -0.15 -10.20
N GLY A 150 -7.31 1.17 -10.23
CA GLY A 150 -8.28 2.01 -9.52
C GLY A 150 -8.02 3.50 -9.67
N ALA A 151 -9.04 4.30 -9.38
CA ALA A 151 -8.93 5.75 -9.32
C ALA A 151 -9.81 6.29 -8.19
N ALA A 152 -9.28 7.27 -7.45
CA ALA A 152 -10.01 8.00 -6.43
C ALA A 152 -9.82 9.51 -6.67
N ALA A 153 -10.84 10.31 -6.38
CA ALA A 153 -10.81 11.76 -6.56
C ALA A 153 -11.60 12.45 -5.45
N LEU A 154 -11.15 13.65 -5.08
CA LEU A 154 -11.79 14.51 -4.08
C LEU A 154 -11.95 15.91 -4.67
N VAL A 155 -13.06 16.58 -4.33
CA VAL A 155 -13.22 18.01 -4.58
C VAL A 155 -12.74 18.76 -3.34
N ILE A 156 -11.66 19.53 -3.49
CA ILE A 156 -11.08 20.33 -2.40
C ILE A 156 -11.47 21.79 -2.60
N MET A 157 -11.96 22.42 -1.54
CA MET A 157 -12.45 23.81 -1.56
C MET A 157 -11.93 24.57 -0.34
N SER A 158 -11.82 25.89 -0.46
CA SER A 158 -11.74 26.74 0.74
C SER A 158 -13.08 26.75 1.47
N GLU A 159 -13.05 26.90 2.79
CA GLU A 159 -14.26 26.99 3.60
C GLU A 159 -15.16 28.15 3.16
N GLU A 160 -14.57 29.30 2.82
CA GLU A 160 -15.29 30.47 2.29
C GLU A 160 -16.05 30.12 1.01
N LYS A 161 -15.42 29.43 0.06
CA LYS A 161 -16.05 29.08 -1.20
C LYS A 161 -17.13 28.00 -1.05
N ALA A 162 -16.92 27.05 -0.14
CA ALA A 162 -17.93 26.05 0.20
C ALA A 162 -19.19 26.71 0.78
N LYS A 163 -19.02 27.68 1.70
CA LYS A 163 -20.13 28.47 2.27
C LYS A 163 -20.85 29.31 1.21
N GLU A 164 -20.10 30.01 0.35
CA GLU A 164 -20.66 30.83 -0.73
C GLU A 164 -21.53 29.99 -1.68
N LEU A 165 -21.08 28.78 -2.01
CA LEU A 165 -21.77 27.87 -2.93
C LEU A 165 -22.83 26.99 -2.25
N GLY A 166 -22.99 27.08 -0.91
CA GLY A 166 -23.94 26.26 -0.15
C GLY A 166 -23.62 24.77 -0.14
N VAL A 167 -22.33 24.41 -0.29
CA VAL A 167 -21.84 23.02 -0.23
C VAL A 167 -21.54 22.66 1.21
N GLU A 168 -22.09 21.53 1.68
CA GLU A 168 -21.75 20.94 2.99
C GLU A 168 -20.45 20.11 2.86
N PRO A 169 -19.33 20.52 3.51
CA PRO A 169 -18.09 19.76 3.44
C PRO A 169 -18.16 18.47 4.25
N LEU A 170 -17.61 17.37 3.72
CA LEU A 170 -17.53 16.08 4.44
C LEU A 170 -16.50 16.11 5.58
N ALA A 171 -15.40 16.84 5.40
CA ALA A 171 -14.32 16.95 6.36
C ALA A 171 -13.48 18.21 6.11
N THR A 172 -12.66 18.58 7.10
CA THR A 172 -11.67 19.66 6.98
C THR A 172 -10.26 19.07 6.97
N TRP A 173 -9.46 19.45 5.98
CA TRP A 173 -8.04 19.11 5.98
C TRP A 173 -7.26 19.98 6.98
N VAL A 174 -6.96 19.44 8.16
CA VAL A 174 -6.24 20.15 9.23
C VAL A 174 -4.77 20.37 8.88
N ALA A 175 -4.04 19.31 8.54
CA ALA A 175 -2.62 19.40 8.19
C ALA A 175 -2.13 18.16 7.43
N GLY A 176 -0.99 18.32 6.74
CA GLY A 176 -0.21 17.23 6.18
C GLY A 176 1.29 17.49 6.38
N ALA A 177 2.09 16.43 6.35
CA ALA A 177 3.55 16.52 6.42
C ALA A 177 4.21 15.44 5.56
N LEU A 178 5.31 15.82 4.91
CA LEU A 178 6.19 14.89 4.19
C LEU A 178 7.48 14.69 4.99
N ALA A 179 7.98 13.46 5.00
CA ALA A 179 9.24 13.09 5.62
C ALA A 179 9.96 12.02 4.77
N GLY A 180 11.29 12.05 4.79
CA GLY A 180 12.13 11.05 4.16
C GLY A 180 12.72 10.09 5.20
N VAL A 181 12.93 8.84 4.79
CA VAL A 181 13.62 7.78 5.54
C VAL A 181 14.61 7.08 4.61
N GLU A 182 15.41 6.16 5.14
CA GLU A 182 16.29 5.34 4.33
C GLU A 182 15.50 4.53 3.29
N PRO A 183 15.94 4.49 2.01
CA PRO A 183 15.27 3.72 0.96
C PRO A 183 15.15 2.23 1.29
N GLU A 184 16.11 1.68 2.01
CA GLU A 184 16.15 0.28 2.44
C GLU A 184 14.99 -0.14 3.35
N VAL A 185 14.31 0.84 3.96
CA VAL A 185 13.17 0.66 4.87
C VAL A 185 12.09 1.71 4.60
N MET A 186 11.84 2.02 3.31
CA MET A 186 10.89 3.05 2.89
C MET A 186 9.51 2.93 3.55
N GLY A 187 9.07 1.70 3.87
CA GLY A 187 7.82 1.44 4.56
C GLY A 187 7.70 2.06 5.96
N LEU A 188 8.82 2.50 6.57
CA LEU A 188 8.82 3.21 7.85
C LEU A 188 8.59 4.73 7.71
N GLY A 189 8.48 5.24 6.47
CA GLY A 189 8.16 6.63 6.16
C GLY A 189 6.98 7.21 6.97
N PRO A 190 5.86 6.49 7.13
CA PRO A 190 4.73 6.95 7.94
C PRO A 190 5.09 7.30 9.39
N ILE A 191 6.08 6.63 10.01
CA ILE A 191 6.51 6.97 11.37
C ILE A 191 7.03 8.41 11.42
N ALA A 192 7.87 8.78 10.46
CA ALA A 192 8.47 10.11 10.40
C ALA A 192 7.44 11.18 9.99
N ALA A 193 6.58 10.87 9.00
CA ALA A 193 5.54 11.79 8.54
C ALA A 193 4.49 12.06 9.62
N THR A 194 4.01 11.03 10.31
CA THR A 194 3.00 11.15 11.37
C THR A 194 3.57 11.90 12.58
N LYS A 195 4.79 11.59 13.03
CA LYS A 195 5.44 12.37 14.11
C LYS A 195 5.59 13.85 13.75
N LYS A 196 5.93 14.16 12.48
CA LYS A 196 6.08 15.53 12.01
C LYS A 196 4.74 16.29 11.98
N VAL A 197 3.64 15.66 11.55
CA VAL A 197 2.32 16.33 11.55
C VAL A 197 1.76 16.49 12.96
N MET A 198 1.97 15.51 13.85
CA MET A 198 1.60 15.62 15.27
C MET A 198 2.35 16.79 15.94
N ALA A 199 3.66 16.92 15.71
CA ALA A 199 4.43 18.06 16.23
C ALA A 199 3.95 19.42 15.69
N LYS A 200 3.45 19.46 14.45
CA LYS A 200 2.92 20.69 13.82
C LYS A 200 1.54 21.08 14.38
N THR A 201 0.72 20.12 14.75
CA THR A 201 -0.69 20.33 15.14
C THR A 201 -0.92 20.30 16.64
N GLY A 202 -0.01 19.70 17.40
CA GLY A 202 -0.20 19.39 18.82
C GLY A 202 -1.11 18.18 19.08
N LEU A 203 -1.63 17.54 18.03
CA LEU A 203 -2.43 16.33 18.14
C LEU A 203 -1.56 15.10 18.40
N THR A 204 -2.18 14.06 18.92
CA THR A 204 -1.59 12.76 19.19
C THR A 204 -2.39 11.65 18.50
N VAL A 205 -1.81 10.45 18.38
CA VAL A 205 -2.52 9.26 17.89
C VAL A 205 -3.78 8.96 18.71
N ALA A 206 -3.75 9.24 20.01
CA ALA A 206 -4.88 8.99 20.90
C ALA A 206 -6.10 9.87 20.58
N ASP A 207 -5.88 11.02 19.93
CA ASP A 207 -6.95 11.93 19.51
C ASP A 207 -7.64 11.47 18.22
N MET A 208 -7.14 10.42 17.55
CA MET A 208 -7.71 9.92 16.31
C MET A 208 -8.86 8.94 16.61
N ASP A 209 -10.01 9.16 16.00
CA ASP A 209 -11.16 8.24 16.09
C ASP A 209 -11.06 7.09 15.08
N LEU A 210 -10.48 7.36 13.91
CA LEU A 210 -10.20 6.39 12.85
C LEU A 210 -8.82 6.68 12.27
N ILE A 211 -8.14 5.62 11.83
CA ILE A 211 -6.81 5.68 11.24
C ILE A 211 -6.82 4.84 9.96
N GLU A 212 -6.57 5.47 8.82
CA GLU A 212 -6.24 4.78 7.57
C GLU A 212 -4.72 4.77 7.41
N ALA A 213 -4.11 3.58 7.53
CA ALA A 213 -2.68 3.34 7.42
C ALA A 213 -2.44 2.26 6.37
N ASN A 214 -1.99 2.69 5.18
CA ASN A 214 -1.89 1.82 4.01
C ASN A 214 -1.05 0.55 4.27
N GLU A 215 -1.49 -0.56 3.66
CA GLU A 215 -0.98 -1.91 3.91
C GLU A 215 -0.18 -2.48 2.73
N ALA A 216 0.75 -1.72 2.16
CA ALA A 216 1.58 -2.22 1.04
C ALA A 216 2.25 -3.58 1.37
N PHE A 217 2.74 -3.69 2.61
CA PHE A 217 3.17 -4.95 3.21
C PHE A 217 2.74 -4.97 4.67
N ALA A 218 2.34 -6.14 5.18
CA ALA A 218 2.06 -6.31 6.61
C ALA A 218 3.27 -5.93 7.47
N ALA A 219 4.49 -6.17 6.97
CA ALA A 219 5.74 -5.89 7.67
C ALA A 219 5.84 -4.42 8.11
N GLN A 220 5.64 -3.50 7.17
CA GLN A 220 5.70 -2.08 7.49
C GLN A 220 4.48 -1.62 8.30
N SER A 221 3.29 -2.17 8.03
CA SER A 221 2.09 -1.82 8.80
C SER A 221 2.23 -2.19 10.27
N VAL A 222 2.71 -3.39 10.57
CA VAL A 222 2.98 -3.83 11.95
C VAL A 222 4.06 -2.96 12.60
N ALA A 223 5.16 -2.67 11.90
CA ALA A 223 6.22 -1.81 12.43
C ALA A 223 5.73 -0.39 12.75
N VAL A 224 4.98 0.23 11.84
CA VAL A 224 4.42 1.58 11.98
C VAL A 224 3.42 1.62 13.14
N SER A 225 2.51 0.65 13.22
CA SER A 225 1.53 0.55 14.29
C SER A 225 2.18 0.42 15.66
N GLN A 226 3.22 -0.41 15.79
CA GLN A 226 3.98 -0.51 17.04
C GLN A 226 4.69 0.81 17.39
N ALA A 227 5.43 1.39 16.43
CA ALA A 227 6.24 2.58 16.68
C ALA A 227 5.42 3.84 17.01
N LEU A 228 4.16 3.88 16.57
CA LEU A 228 3.22 4.98 16.83
C LEU A 228 2.18 4.64 17.91
N ASN A 229 2.20 3.42 18.45
CA ASN A 229 1.23 2.91 19.43
C ASN A 229 -0.22 3.08 18.97
N PHE A 230 -0.52 2.63 17.75
CA PHE A 230 -1.88 2.66 17.23
C PHE A 230 -2.81 1.76 18.05
N ASP A 231 -4.01 2.26 18.31
CA ASP A 231 -5.14 1.43 18.72
C ASP A 231 -5.65 0.69 17.48
N MET A 232 -5.33 -0.60 17.38
CA MET A 232 -5.66 -1.41 16.21
C MET A 232 -7.17 -1.57 15.98
N SER A 233 -8.02 -1.27 16.96
CA SER A 233 -9.48 -1.26 16.77
C SER A 233 -9.96 -0.09 15.91
N LYS A 234 -9.13 0.95 15.76
CA LYS A 234 -9.41 2.15 14.96
C LYS A 234 -8.69 2.15 13.61
N VAL A 235 -7.80 1.19 13.37
CA VAL A 235 -6.97 1.13 12.16
C VAL A 235 -7.65 0.31 11.06
N ASN A 236 -7.82 0.92 9.88
CA ASN A 236 -8.33 0.29 8.66
C ASN A 236 -9.60 -0.51 8.94
N VAL A 237 -10.61 0.11 9.55
CA VAL A 237 -11.76 -0.60 10.15
C VAL A 237 -12.56 -1.39 9.12
N ASN A 238 -12.47 -1.01 7.85
CA ASN A 238 -13.09 -1.68 6.71
C ASN A 238 -12.12 -2.57 5.92
N GLY A 239 -10.96 -2.90 6.48
CA GLY A 239 -9.88 -3.58 5.77
C GLY A 239 -8.94 -2.60 5.08
N GLY A 240 -7.79 -3.08 4.61
CA GLY A 240 -6.80 -2.27 3.92
C GLY A 240 -6.25 -2.94 2.67
N ALA A 241 -5.17 -2.39 2.12
CA ALA A 241 -4.63 -2.76 0.80
C ALA A 241 -4.21 -4.23 0.66
N ILE A 242 -3.93 -4.97 1.74
CA ILE A 242 -3.68 -6.43 1.63
C ILE A 242 -4.93 -7.15 1.12
N ALA A 243 -6.11 -6.66 1.49
CA ALA A 243 -7.38 -7.19 1.01
C ALA A 243 -7.88 -6.46 -0.23
N LEU A 244 -7.90 -5.13 -0.19
CA LEU A 244 -8.57 -4.30 -1.20
C LEU A 244 -7.72 -4.06 -2.45
N GLY A 245 -6.39 -4.10 -2.31
CA GLY A 245 -5.46 -3.66 -3.34
C GLY A 245 -4.87 -2.28 -3.08
#